data_AF-A0A1B6MAY0-F1
#
_entry.id   AF-A0A1B6MAY0-F1
#
_cell.length_a   1.000
_cell.length_b   1.000
_cell.length_c   1.000
_cell.angle_alpha   90.00
_cell.angle_beta   90.00
_cell.angle_gamma   90.00
#
_symmetry.space_group_name_H-M   'P 1'
#
loop_
_entity.id
_entity.type
_entity.pdbx_description
1 polymer ?
#
loop_
_entity_poly.entity_id
_entity_poly.type
_entity_poly.pdbx_seq_one_letter_code
_entity_poly.pdbx_strand_id
1 'polypeptide(L)'
;PLGIDKKMKLLSYFRRYMSDHLIKAGASNARQECDRLTRVPYMNVWKRSTNAVTMLLTNGTVQVNFSADHTKVIVCPLMSAVTYIDDKKNFRTFRLSTLESYISLPQFARLADNLEYVYKKIPELMSTPCR
;
A
#
# COMPACT_ATOMS: atom_id res chain seq x y z
N PRO A 1 31.69 -0.28 1.69
CA PRO A 1 32.14 0.20 0.36
C PRO A 1 31.96 1.73 0.24
N LEU A 2 33.01 2.45 -0.18
CA LEU A 2 33.12 3.92 -0.17
C LEU A 2 32.02 4.69 -0.97
N GLY A 3 31.18 3.99 -1.74
CA GLY A 3 30.08 4.57 -2.51
C GLY A 3 28.70 4.56 -1.84
N ILE A 4 28.53 3.92 -0.67
CA ILE A 4 27.22 3.79 -0.01
C ILE A 4 26.99 4.74 1.15
N ASP A 5 28.05 5.40 1.65
CA ASP A 5 27.99 6.19 2.88
C ASP A 5 26.98 7.35 2.79
N LYS A 6 26.94 8.04 1.65
CA LYS A 6 25.94 9.09 1.38
C LYS A 6 24.51 8.54 1.41
N LYS A 7 24.27 7.37 0.80
CA LYS A 7 22.95 6.70 0.79
C LYS A 7 22.56 6.24 2.20
N MET A 8 23.50 5.69 2.97
CA MET A 8 23.27 5.29 4.37
C MET A 8 22.93 6.48 5.27
N LYS A 9 23.62 7.61 5.08
CA LYS A 9 23.32 8.85 5.81
C LYS A 9 21.92 9.36 5.49
N LEU A 10 21.55 9.39 4.21
CA LEU A 10 20.20 9.80 3.78
C LEU A 10 19.11 8.86 4.32
N LEU A 11 19.33 7.54 4.27
CA LEU A 11 18.42 6.55 4.84
C LEU A 11 18.23 6.77 6.35
N SER A 12 19.30 7.11 7.07
CA SER A 12 19.25 7.41 8.51
C SER A 12 18.41 8.65 8.81
N TYR A 13 18.51 9.69 7.97
CA TYR A 13 17.64 10.88 8.09
C TYR A 13 16.18 10.54 7.83
N PHE A 14 15.87 9.80 6.76
CA PHE A 14 14.49 9.37 6.49
C PHE A 14 13.94 8.54 7.64
N ARG A 15 14.71 7.58 8.16
CA ARG A 15 14.29 6.75 9.31
C ARG A 15 13.94 7.60 10.53
N ARG A 16 14.80 8.55 10.90
CA ARG A 16 14.57 9.44 12.05
C ARG A 16 13.33 10.29 11.85
N TYR A 17 13.23 10.95 10.69
CA TYR A 17 12.08 11.79 10.37
C TYR A 17 10.75 11.01 10.42
N MET A 18 10.71 9.81 9.84
CA MET A 18 9.51 8.97 9.89
C MET A 18 9.15 8.55 11.32
N SER A 19 10.14 8.24 12.16
CA SER A 19 9.92 7.87 13.56
C SER A 19 9.37 9.01 14.40
N ASP A 20 9.87 10.23 14.17
CA ASP A 20 9.59 11.37 15.03
C ASP A 20 8.31 12.13 14.60
N HIS A 21 7.92 12.05 13.32
CA HIS A 21 6.88 12.91 12.76
C HIS A 21 5.70 12.19 12.10
N LEU A 22 5.77 10.87 11.86
CA LEU A 22 4.71 10.17 11.13
C LEU A 22 4.01 9.12 11.99
N ILE A 23 2.70 9.01 11.81
CA ILE A 23 1.87 7.99 12.45
C ILE A 23 1.97 6.69 11.66
N LYS A 24 2.25 5.57 12.34
CA LYS A 24 2.31 4.24 11.73
C LYS A 24 0.89 3.75 11.36
N ALA A 25 0.61 3.67 10.06
CA ALA A 25 -0.63 3.09 9.57
C ALA A 25 -0.75 1.61 9.97
N GLY A 26 -1.91 1.20 10.48
CA GLY A 26 -2.16 -0.18 10.88
C GLY A 26 -1.41 -0.64 12.13
N ALA A 27 -0.93 0.28 12.99
CA ALA A 27 -0.17 -0.07 14.19
C ALA A 27 -0.88 -1.07 15.12
N SER A 28 -2.22 -1.01 15.21
CA SER A 28 -3.04 -1.93 16.01
C SER A 28 -3.11 -3.36 15.46
N ASN A 29 -2.73 -3.60 14.21
CA ASN A 29 -2.88 -4.88 13.51
C ASN A 29 -1.54 -5.53 13.14
N ALA A 30 -0.46 -5.18 13.85
CA ALA A 30 0.87 -5.75 13.61
C ALA A 30 0.90 -7.26 13.91
N ARG A 31 0.58 -8.09 12.91
CA ARG A 31 0.81 -9.55 12.97
C ARG A 31 2.32 -9.78 12.94
N GLN A 32 2.86 -10.31 14.03
CA GLN A 32 4.29 -10.22 14.35
C GLN A 32 5.13 -11.44 13.92
N GLU A 33 4.52 -12.54 13.47
CA GLU A 33 5.25 -13.82 13.37
C GLU A 33 5.56 -14.34 11.96
N CYS A 34 4.78 -14.02 10.92
CA CYS A 34 5.01 -14.59 9.58
C CYS A 34 6.14 -13.87 8.80
N ASP A 35 6.48 -12.63 9.17
CA ASP A 35 7.29 -11.72 8.35
C ASP A 35 8.79 -11.76 8.65
N ARG A 36 9.25 -12.59 9.60
CA ARG A 36 10.68 -12.66 9.99
C ARG A 36 11.53 -13.54 9.06
N LEU A 37 10.92 -14.45 8.32
CA LEU A 37 11.62 -15.39 7.43
C LEU A 37 11.52 -15.00 5.94
N THR A 38 10.65 -14.05 5.60
CA THR A 38 10.42 -13.59 4.23
C THR A 38 11.37 -12.44 3.86
N ARG A 39 11.83 -12.41 2.60
CA ARG A 39 12.59 -11.26 2.09
C ARG A 39 11.69 -10.02 2.13
N VAL A 40 12.13 -8.99 2.85
CA VAL A 40 11.41 -7.71 2.96
C VAL A 40 11.23 -7.10 1.56
N PRO A 41 10.00 -6.84 1.11
CA PRO A 41 9.78 -6.20 -0.18
C PRO A 41 10.25 -4.74 -0.13
N TYR A 42 10.68 -4.22 -1.28
CA TYR A 42 11.03 -2.81 -1.43
C TYR A 42 10.14 -2.17 -2.49
N MET A 43 10.14 -0.84 -2.52
CA MET A 43 9.36 -0.06 -3.46
C MET A 43 9.94 -0.21 -4.86
N ASN A 44 9.17 -0.77 -5.79
CA ASN A 44 9.53 -0.88 -7.19
C ASN A 44 9.26 0.46 -7.92
N VAL A 45 8.01 0.92 -7.84
CA VAL A 45 7.55 2.16 -8.46
C VAL A 45 6.61 2.87 -7.50
N TRP A 46 6.68 4.20 -7.46
CA TRP A 46 5.65 5.02 -6.83
C TRP A 46 5.26 6.19 -7.73
N LYS A 47 3.98 6.53 -7.73
CA LYS A 47 3.42 7.66 -8.48
C LYS A 47 2.53 8.47 -7.55
N ARG A 48 2.63 9.80 -7.65
CA ARG A 48 1.75 10.73 -6.94
C ARG A 48 0.81 11.38 -7.95
N SER A 49 -0.46 11.44 -7.57
CA SER A 49 -1.49 12.25 -8.21
C SER A 49 -2.01 13.30 -7.22
N THR A 50 -2.91 14.17 -7.67
CA THR A 50 -3.59 15.15 -6.79
C THR A 50 -4.29 14.46 -5.62
N ASN A 51 -4.88 13.28 -5.86
CA ASN A 51 -5.80 12.65 -4.92
C ASN A 51 -5.20 11.45 -4.18
N ALA A 52 -4.09 10.90 -4.64
CA ALA A 52 -3.51 9.70 -4.06
C ALA A 52 -2.01 9.51 -4.35
N VAL A 53 -1.36 8.75 -3.48
CA VAL A 53 -0.04 8.17 -3.70
C VAL A 53 -0.20 6.67 -3.92
N THR A 54 0.24 6.19 -5.08
CA THR A 54 0.19 4.77 -5.48
C THR A 54 1.60 4.19 -5.45
N MET A 55 1.75 3.03 -4.81
CA MET A 55 3.02 2.35 -4.61
C MET A 55 2.90 0.89 -5.05
N LEU A 56 3.82 0.44 -5.90
CA LEU A 56 3.99 -0.95 -6.28
C LEU A 56 5.24 -1.50 -5.58
N LEU A 57 5.08 -2.56 -4.80
CA LEU A 57 6.17 -3.27 -4.15
C LEU A 57 6.68 -4.42 -5.03
N THR A 58 7.92 -4.85 -4.81
CA THR A 58 8.55 -5.92 -5.60
C THR A 58 7.90 -7.30 -5.47
N ASN A 59 7.07 -7.51 -4.45
CA ASN A 59 6.26 -8.73 -4.33
C ASN A 59 4.89 -8.63 -5.05
N GLY A 60 4.69 -7.60 -5.87
CA GLY A 60 3.45 -7.36 -6.60
C GLY A 60 2.34 -6.68 -5.79
N THR A 61 2.58 -6.38 -4.50
CA THR A 61 1.58 -5.65 -3.69
C THR A 61 1.43 -4.22 -4.20
N VAL A 62 0.19 -3.80 -4.41
CA VAL A 62 -0.16 -2.41 -4.75
C VAL A 62 -0.80 -1.76 -3.54
N GLN A 63 -0.24 -0.64 -3.08
CA GLN A 63 -0.82 0.18 -2.03
C GLN A 63 -1.18 1.56 -2.58
N VAL A 64 -2.42 2.00 -2.34
CA VAL A 64 -2.89 3.35 -2.66
C VAL A 64 -3.31 4.04 -1.38
N ASN A 65 -2.74 5.22 -1.14
CA ASN A 65 -3.10 6.10 -0.04
C ASN A 65 -3.86 7.31 -0.60
N PHE A 66 -5.14 7.45 -0.26
CA PHE A 66 -5.97 8.57 -0.70
C PHE A 66 -5.81 9.77 0.24
N SER A 67 -5.62 10.96 -0.35
CA SER A 67 -5.27 12.18 0.40
C SER A 67 -6.48 12.85 1.05
N ALA A 68 -7.67 12.74 0.44
CA ALA A 68 -8.86 13.50 0.86
C ALA A 68 -9.49 12.98 2.16
N ASP A 69 -9.56 11.66 2.33
CA ASP A 69 -10.22 10.99 3.46
C ASP A 69 -9.27 10.09 4.27
N HIS A 70 -7.99 10.10 3.90
CA HIS A 70 -6.95 9.24 4.48
C HIS A 70 -7.23 7.73 4.41
N THR A 71 -8.15 7.29 3.55
CA THR A 71 -8.40 5.88 3.29
C THR A 71 -7.24 5.25 2.54
N LYS A 72 -7.08 3.93 2.67
CA LYS A 72 -6.00 3.18 2.01
C LYS A 72 -6.53 1.87 1.49
N VAL A 73 -6.03 1.46 0.32
CA VAL A 73 -6.27 0.16 -0.27
C VAL A 73 -4.94 -0.53 -0.48
N ILE A 74 -4.81 -1.78 -0.03
CA ILE A 74 -3.64 -2.63 -0.24
C ILE A 74 -4.12 -3.90 -0.94
N VAL A 75 -3.74 -4.07 -2.20
CA VAL A 75 -4.06 -5.24 -3.02
C VAL A 75 -2.87 -6.18 -3.03
N CYS A 76 -3.07 -7.43 -2.60
CA CYS A 76 -2.05 -8.47 -2.59
C CYS A 76 -2.43 -9.58 -3.59
N PRO A 77 -1.71 -9.72 -4.71
CA PRO A 77 -2.05 -10.72 -5.73
C PRO A 77 -1.84 -12.16 -5.22
N LEU A 78 -0.78 -12.40 -4.44
CA LEU A 78 -0.47 -13.74 -3.89
C LEU A 78 -1.59 -14.29 -3.00
N MET A 79 -2.20 -13.41 -2.21
CA MET A 79 -3.33 -13.78 -1.34
C MET A 79 -4.69 -13.63 -2.04
N SER A 80 -4.70 -13.11 -3.27
CA SER A 80 -5.91 -12.69 -4.00
C SER A 80 -6.87 -11.92 -3.07
N ALA A 81 -6.33 -10.92 -2.37
CA ALA A 81 -7.02 -10.22 -1.29
C ALA A 81 -6.78 -8.72 -1.33
N VAL A 82 -7.76 -7.98 -0.80
CA VAL A 82 -7.73 -6.54 -0.64
C VAL A 82 -7.86 -6.21 0.85
N THR A 83 -6.95 -5.40 1.34
CA THR A 83 -7.09 -4.77 2.64
C THR A 83 -7.53 -3.33 2.47
N TYR A 84 -8.60 -2.95 3.16
CA TYR A 84 -9.12 -1.60 3.21
C TYR A 84 -8.89 -1.01 4.61
N ILE A 85 -8.35 0.21 4.64
CA ILE A 85 -8.22 1.02 5.85
C ILE A 85 -9.13 2.22 5.67
N ASP A 86 -10.18 2.28 6.47
CA ASP A 86 -11.16 3.37 6.39
C ASP A 86 -10.67 4.67 7.04
N ASP A 87 -11.48 5.71 6.94
CA ASP A 87 -11.27 7.03 7.55
C ASP A 87 -11.08 6.92 9.07
N LYS A 88 -11.84 6.03 9.71
CA LYS A 88 -11.79 5.66 11.13
C LYS A 88 -10.62 4.75 11.51
N LYS A 89 -9.72 4.44 10.57
CA LYS A 89 -8.53 3.60 10.76
C LYS A 89 -8.85 2.14 11.10
N ASN A 90 -10.08 1.68 10.83
CA ASN A 90 -10.41 0.26 10.91
C ASN A 90 -9.74 -0.48 9.76
N PHE A 91 -9.20 -1.65 10.06
CA PHE A 91 -8.48 -2.48 9.11
C PHE A 91 -9.32 -3.70 8.78
N ARG A 92 -9.66 -3.90 7.50
CA ARG A 92 -10.45 -5.04 7.05
C ARG A 92 -9.80 -5.66 5.83
N THR A 93 -9.60 -6.98 5.86
CA THR A 93 -9.06 -7.73 4.73
C THR A 93 -10.12 -8.65 4.16
N PHE A 94 -10.35 -8.54 2.85
CA PHE A 94 -11.33 -9.30 2.11
C PHE A 94 -10.62 -10.14 1.03
N ARG A 95 -10.99 -11.40 0.88
CA ARG A 95 -10.63 -12.15 -0.34
C ARG A 95 -11.40 -11.55 -1.51
N LEU A 96 -10.75 -11.42 -2.67
CA LEU A 96 -11.36 -10.87 -3.87
C LEU A 96 -12.62 -11.65 -4.28
N SER A 97 -12.56 -12.98 -4.21
CA SER A 97 -13.70 -13.86 -4.53
C SER A 97 -14.91 -13.61 -3.64
N THR A 98 -14.71 -13.39 -2.34
CA THR A 98 -15.79 -13.05 -1.41
C THR A 98 -16.28 -11.63 -1.65
N LEU A 99 -15.38 -10.69 -1.92
CA LEU A 99 -15.72 -9.29 -2.10
C LEU A 99 -16.58 -9.08 -3.36
N GLU A 100 -16.34 -9.83 -4.43
CA GLU A 100 -17.11 -9.77 -5.68
C GLU A 100 -18.63 -9.88 -5.44
N SER A 101 -19.07 -10.73 -4.51
CA SER A 101 -20.49 -10.90 -4.19
C SER A 101 -21.10 -9.74 -3.38
N TYR A 102 -20.28 -8.90 -2.75
CA TYR A 102 -20.75 -7.85 -1.83
C TYR A 102 -20.37 -6.43 -2.27
N ILE A 103 -19.44 -6.27 -3.22
CA ILE A 103 -18.85 -4.98 -3.59
C ILE A 103 -19.87 -3.97 -4.12
N SER A 104 -20.98 -4.46 -4.69
CA SER A 104 -22.09 -3.64 -5.19
C SER A 104 -23.02 -3.13 -4.10
N LEU A 105 -22.92 -3.63 -2.86
CA LEU A 105 -23.78 -3.19 -1.78
C LEU A 105 -23.38 -1.77 -1.30
N PRO A 106 -24.34 -0.93 -0.87
CA PRO A 106 -24.08 0.49 -0.55
C PRO A 106 -22.97 0.72 0.49
N GLN A 107 -22.83 -0.18 1.46
CA GLN A 107 -21.79 -0.08 2.50
C GLN A 107 -20.36 -0.27 1.95
N PHE A 108 -20.21 -0.81 0.74
CA PHE A 108 -18.92 -1.00 0.07
C PHE A 108 -18.67 0.01 -1.05
N ALA A 109 -19.59 0.96 -1.31
CA ALA A 109 -19.47 1.94 -2.40
C ALA A 109 -18.10 2.65 -2.41
N ARG A 110 -17.63 3.09 -1.25
CA ARG A 110 -16.32 3.76 -1.14
C ARG A 110 -15.14 2.85 -1.50
N LEU A 111 -15.22 1.57 -1.11
CA LEU A 111 -14.20 0.58 -1.47
C LEU A 111 -14.26 0.26 -2.97
N ALA A 112 -15.45 0.20 -3.55
CA ALA A 112 -15.65 0.01 -4.99
C ALA A 112 -14.99 1.12 -5.80
N ASP A 113 -15.26 2.40 -5.47
CA ASP A 113 -14.62 3.55 -6.12
C ASP A 113 -13.09 3.50 -6.04
N ASN A 114 -12.58 3.16 -4.85
CA ASN A 114 -11.16 3.06 -4.61
C ASN A 114 -10.52 1.90 -5.41
N LEU A 115 -11.21 0.76 -5.54
CA LEU A 115 -10.75 -0.36 -6.35
C LEU A 115 -10.80 -0.07 -7.84
N GLU A 116 -11.82 0.66 -8.31
CA GLU A 116 -11.87 1.13 -9.69
C GLU A 116 -10.69 2.06 -10.00
N TYR A 117 -10.36 2.98 -9.08
CA TYR A 117 -9.16 3.81 -9.18
C TYR A 117 -7.88 2.97 -9.26
N VAL A 118 -7.73 1.97 -8.38
CA VAL A 118 -6.56 1.07 -8.38
C VAL A 118 -6.46 0.35 -9.72
N TYR A 119 -7.56 -0.23 -10.20
CA TYR A 119 -7.61 -0.96 -11.47
C TYR A 119 -7.14 -0.10 -12.64
N LYS A 120 -7.64 1.14 -12.74
CA LYS A 120 -7.23 2.11 -13.78
C LYS A 120 -5.73 2.45 -13.70
N LYS A 121 -5.12 2.39 -12.52
CA LYS A 121 -3.69 2.70 -12.31
C LYS A 121 -2.74 1.54 -12.54
N ILE A 122 -3.21 0.29 -12.54
CA ILE A 122 -2.36 -0.88 -12.75
C ILE A 122 -1.57 -0.80 -14.08
N PRO A 123 -2.18 -0.53 -15.24
CA PRO A 123 -1.44 -0.47 -16.51
C PRO A 123 -0.30 0.56 -16.49
N GLU A 124 -0.54 1.72 -15.88
CA GLU A 124 0.49 2.76 -15.73
C GLU A 124 1.65 2.33 -14.83
N LEU A 125 1.40 1.51 -13.82
CA LEU A 125 2.45 0.97 -12.95
C LEU A 125 3.28 -0.08 -13.69
N MET A 126 2.62 -0.94 -14.46
CA MET A 126 3.24 -2.06 -15.17
C MET A 126 3.99 -1.64 -16.44
N SER A 127 3.59 -0.53 -17.08
CA SER A 127 4.30 0.02 -18.25
C SER A 127 5.61 0.71 -17.89
N THR A 128 5.92 0.88 -16.61
CA THR A 128 7.19 1.46 -16.17
C THR A 128 8.25 0.36 -16.24
N PRO A 129 9.27 0.45 -17.11
CA PRO A 129 10.28 -0.59 -17.23
C PRO A 129 10.99 -0.82 -15.89
N CYS A 130 11.12 -2.08 -15.49
CA CYS A 130 11.98 -2.45 -14.36
C CYS A 130 13.40 -1.94 -14.66
N ARG A 131 13.92 -1.06 -13.79
CA ARG A 131 15.32 -0.61 -13.84
C ARG A 131 16.23 -1.59 -13.13
#